data_AF-A0A974Z6K1-F1
#
_entry.id   AF-A0A974Z6K1-F1
#
_cell.length_a   1.000
_cell.length_b   1.000
_cell.length_c   1.000
_cell.angle_alpha   90.00
_cell.angle_beta   90.00
_cell.angle_gamma   90.00
#
_symmetry.space_group_name_H-M   'P 1'
#
loop_
_entity.id
_entity.type
_entity.pdbx_description
1 polymer ?
#
loop_
_entity_poly.entity_id
_entity_poly.type
_entity_poly.pdbx_seq_one_letter_code
_entity_poly.pdbx_strand_id
1 'polypeptide(L)' 'MLRPAAARGVAVTVELSPDTVQVRLIATRVPLPPLLAQAEAVGRPVLADTEWAGAKPRLVVTDLDGGAFG' A
#
# COMPACT_ATOMS: atom_id res chain seq x y z
N MET A 1 -13.34 -14.96 -0.41
CA MET A 1 -13.58 -13.51 -0.24
C MET A 1 -12.99 -13.10 1.10
N LEU A 2 -11.93 -12.29 1.11
CA LEU A 2 -11.36 -11.75 2.35
C LEU A 2 -12.24 -10.58 2.82
N ARG A 3 -12.69 -10.60 4.08
CA ARG A 3 -13.34 -9.46 4.73
C ARG A 3 -12.29 -8.66 5.50
N PRO A 4 -12.14 -7.35 5.27
CA PRO A 4 -11.24 -6.54 6.07
C PRO A 4 -11.85 -6.32 7.46
N ALA A 5 -11.09 -6.63 8.50
CA ALA A 5 -11.42 -6.23 9.86
C ALA A 5 -11.13 -4.74 9.99
N ALA A 6 -12.18 -3.93 10.19
CA ALA A 6 -12.03 -2.52 10.53
C ALA A 6 -11.54 -2.42 11.98
N ALA A 7 -10.21 -2.44 12.17
CA ALA A 7 -9.61 -1.82 13.33
C ALA A 7 -9.76 -0.29 13.15
N ARG A 8 -9.99 0.47 14.23
CA ARG A 8 -9.72 1.91 14.20
C ARG A 8 -8.23 2.09 13.96
N GLY A 9 -7.87 2.28 12.69
CA GLY A 9 -6.53 2.16 12.13
C GLY A 9 -6.66 2.17 10.61
N VAL A 10 -5.64 2.64 9.91
CA VAL A 10 -5.64 2.78 8.45
C VAL A 10 -6.10 1.47 7.80
N ALA A 11 -7.20 1.51 7.04
CA ALA A 11 -7.67 0.35 6.29
C ALA A 11 -6.69 0.12 5.13
N VAL A 12 -5.86 -0.91 5.26
CA VAL A 12 -4.92 -1.34 4.22
C VAL A 12 -5.31 -2.75 3.78
N THR A 13 -5.46 -2.94 2.48
CA THR A 13 -5.68 -4.26 1.88
C THR A 13 -4.48 -4.62 1.02
N VAL A 14 -3.95 -5.83 1.19
CA VAL A 14 -2.84 -6.34 0.40
C VAL A 14 -3.33 -7.53 -0.44
N GLU A 15 -3.11 -7.46 -1.75
CA GLU A 15 -3.39 -8.53 -2.71
C GLU A 15 -2.06 -9.00 -3.30
N LEU A 16 -1.85 -10.32 -3.31
CA LEU A 16 -0.61 -10.95 -3.76
C LEU A 16 -0.89 -11.85 -4.97
N SER A 17 -0.10 -11.68 -6.02
CA SER A 17 0.02 -12.61 -7.14
C SER A 17 1.51 -12.88 -7.41
N PRO A 18 1.87 -13.93 -8.18
CA PRO A 18 3.27 -14.25 -8.46
C PRO A 18 4.05 -13.10 -9.11
N ASP A 19 3.35 -12.23 -9.85
CA ASP A 19 3.90 -11.13 -10.63
C ASP A 19 3.68 -9.74 -10.01
N THR A 20 2.72 -9.60 -9.09
CA THR A 20 2.29 -8.30 -8.55
C THR A 20 2.01 -8.37 -7.04
N VAL A 21 2.49 -7.35 -6.31
CA VAL A 21 2.10 -7.10 -4.92
C VAL A 21 1.32 -5.79 -4.88
N GLN A 22 0.01 -5.85 -4.74
CA GLN A 22 -0.85 -4.67 -4.75
C GLN A 22 -1.26 -4.28 -3.33
N VAL A 23 -0.99 -3.04 -2.96
CA VAL A 23 -1.41 -2.48 -1.68
C VAL A 23 -2.44 -1.39 -1.94
N ARG A 24 -3.67 -1.61 -1.49
CA ARG A 24 -4.75 -0.61 -1.49
C ARG A 24 -4.77 0.10 -0.16
N LEU A 25 -4.78 1.43 -0.18
CA LEU A 25 -4.70 2.26 1.01
C LEU A 25 -5.53 3.54 0.89
N ILE A 26 -5.94 4.05 2.05
CA ILE A 26 -6.49 5.41 2.20
C ILE A 26 -5.33 6.34 2.55
N ALA A 27 -5.12 7.39 1.76
CA ALA A 27 -4.05 8.33 2.03
C ALA A 27 -4.49 9.38 3.06
N THR A 28 -3.67 9.57 4.09
CA THR A 28 -3.93 10.49 5.21
C THR A 28 -3.09 11.77 5.13
N ARG A 29 -2.30 11.94 4.07
CA ARG A 29 -1.42 13.08 3.85
C ARG A 29 -1.23 13.33 2.36
N VAL A 30 -0.98 14.58 2.01
CA VAL A 30 -0.60 15.03 0.66
C VAL A 30 0.67 15.86 0.73
N PRO A 31 1.47 15.99 -0.36
CA PRO A 31 1.26 15.45 -1.72
C PRO A 31 1.59 13.95 -1.86
N LEU A 32 0.78 13.22 -2.64
CA LEU A 32 0.88 11.77 -2.79
C LEU A 32 2.17 11.28 -3.51
N PRO A 33 2.61 11.87 -4.64
CA PRO A 33 3.72 11.29 -5.41
C PRO A 33 5.00 11.01 -4.60
N PRO A 34 5.53 11.95 -3.78
CA PRO A 34 6.73 11.66 -2.99
C PRO A 34 6.48 10.66 -1.85
N LEU A 35 5.27 10.62 -1.29
CA LEU A 35 4.91 9.67 -0.23
C LEU A 35 4.81 8.24 -0.78
N LEU A 36 4.25 8.07 -1.97
CA LEU A 36 4.17 6.77 -2.65
C LEU A 36 5.57 6.26 -3.02
N ALA A 37 6.44 7.13 -3.55
CA ALA A 37 7.83 6.76 -3.85
C ALA A 37 8.59 6.29 -2.59
N GLN A 38 8.39 6.95 -1.44
CA GLN A 38 8.99 6.52 -0.17
C GLN A 38 8.43 5.17 0.30
N ALA A 39 7.12 4.98 0.22
CA ALA A 39 6.49 3.72 0.61
C ALA A 39 6.98 2.54 -0.26
N GLU A 40 7.14 2.75 -1.57
CA GLU A 40 7.73 1.75 -2.47
C GLU A 40 9.19 1.44 -2.11
N ALA A 41 9.99 2.48 -1.83
CA ALA A 41 11.40 2.32 -1.45
C ALA A 41 11.57 1.53 -0.13
N VAL A 42 10.67 1.72 0.84
CA VAL A 42 10.67 0.98 2.11
C VAL A 42 10.09 -0.43 1.95
N GLY A 43 9.11 -0.62 1.07
CA GLY A 43 8.48 -1.92 0.86
C GLY A 43 9.34 -2.90 0.05
N ARG A 44 10.15 -2.41 -0.91
CA ARG A 44 10.95 -3.26 -1.80
C ARG A 44 11.89 -4.22 -1.05
N PRO A 45 12.67 -3.77 -0.04
CA PRO A 45 13.55 -4.66 0.73
C PRO A 45 12.79 -5.76 1.48
N VAL A 46 11.56 -5.50 1.92
CA VAL A 46 10.75 -6.48 2.65
C VAL A 46 10.38 -7.69 1.77
N LEU A 47 10.25 -7.48 0.46
CA LEU A 47 9.90 -8.54 -0.49
C LEU A 47 11.13 -9.32 -0.98
N ALA A 48 12.35 -8.83 -0.77
CA ALA A 48 13.56 -9.36 -1.39
C ALA A 48 13.87 -10.82 -1.05
N ASP A 49 13.51 -11.25 0.17
CA ASP A 49 13.73 -12.63 0.66
C ASP A 49 12.44 -13.47 0.64
N THR A 50 11.46 -13.07 -0.17
CA THR A 50 10.17 -13.76 -0.31
C THR A 50 9.97 -14.31 -1.72
N GLU A 51 8.96 -15.16 -1.92
CA GLU A 51 8.56 -15.62 -3.26
C GLU A 51 8.17 -14.47 -4.21
N TRP A 52 7.89 -13.28 -3.67
CA TRP A 52 7.54 -12.06 -4.41
C TRP A 52 8.73 -11.13 -4.68
N ALA A 53 9.98 -11.56 -4.50
CA ALA A 53 11.17 -10.74 -4.77
C ALA A 53 11.20 -10.16 -6.20
N GLY A 54 10.67 -10.92 -7.17
CA GLY A 54 10.52 -10.50 -8.57
C GLY A 54 9.23 -9.74 -8.88
N ALA A 55 8.27 -9.70 -7.96
CA ALA A 55 6.99 -9.06 -8.18
C ALA A 55 7.12 -7.54 -8.25
N LYS A 56 6.23 -6.89 -9.00
CA LYS A 56 6.15 -5.43 -9.04
C LYS A 56 5.24 -4.94 -7.92
N PRO A 57 5.76 -4.19 -6.91
CA PRO A 57 4.90 -3.54 -5.95
C PRO A 57 4.07 -2.46 -6.64
N ARG A 58 2.79 -2.38 -6.30
CA ARG A 58 1.84 -1.41 -6.83
C ARG A 58 1.03 -0.82 -5.68
N LEU A 59 1.21 0.47 -5.44
CA LEU A 59 0.39 1.21 -4.49
C LEU A 59 -0.85 1.78 -5.21
N VAL A 60 -2.03 1.51 -4.67
CA VAL A 60 -3.31 2.02 -5.18
C VAL A 60 -3.97 2.81 -4.07
N VAL A 61 -4.04 4.13 -4.25
CA VAL A 61 -4.82 4.99 -3.35
C VAL A 61 -6.29 4.84 -3.71
N THR A 62 -7.08 4.26 -2.82
CA THR A 62 -8.51 4.03 -3.05
C THR A 62 -9.38 5.16 -2.52
N ASP A 63 -8.87 5.93 -1.55
CA ASP A 63 -9.55 7.08 -0.98
C ASP A 63 -8.55 8.07 -0.35
N LEU A 64 -9.00 9.30 -0.10
CA LEU A 64 -8.28 10.31 0.67
C LEU A 64 -9.03 10.57 1.96
N ASP A 65 -8.35 10.46 3.09
CA ASP A 65 -8.91 10.86 4.37
C ASP A 65 -9.16 12.37 4.40
N GLY A 66 -10.28 12.81 4.96
CA GLY A 66 -10.63 14.22 5.03
C GLY A 66 -9.60 15.07 5.80
N GLY A 67 -8.90 14.48 6.77
CA GLY A 67 -7.80 15.12 7.49
C GLY A 67 -6.49 15.22 6.71
N ALA A 68 -6.40 14.65 5.51
CA ALA A 68 -5.18 14.70 4.69
C ALA A 68 -4.80 16.11 4.23
N PHE A 69 -5.76 17.03 4.21
CA PHE A 69 -5.59 18.39 3.70
C PHE A 69 -5.26 19.44 4.78
N GLY A 70 -5.30 19.08 6.06
CA GLY A 70 -5.10 20.00 7.19
C GLY A 70 -6.41 20.48 7.82
#